data_AF-A0A7V9UQV6-F1
#
_entry.id   AF-A0A7V9UQV6-F1
#
_cell.length_a   1.000
_cell.length_b   1.000
_cell.length_c   1.000
_cell.angle_alpha   90.00
_cell.angle_beta   90.00
_cell.angle_gamma   90.00
#
_symmetry.space_group_name_H-M   'P 1'
#
loop_
_entity.id
_entity.type
_entity.pdbx_description
1 polymer ?
#
loop_
_entity_poly.entity_id
_entity_poly.type
_entity_poly.pdbx_seq_one_letter_code
_entity_poly.pdbx_strand_id
1 'polypeptide(L)'
;MKRSTMKNSLIFLSLSLLLLTFVYTSLSTTVTHLEAAQNISQISKPLATESFNLTEEMEVGLEIEARSTGASWAREGAEAAALLISVDGVYQQDLLLWAGDELFPYRVMLGHLNRGKHTVSVTLNESRSAAEARRAEVKSLRPLPFAPARGAGSVDEDQLALAHSPFLYARANTIDRFTDIPLLMYYEILREAGSDLIVRYTAIFTNEDGGTQTAALMARWGRATDIEWVYQIRLRHRKIIEETYQGVEHKTKNFTGQRTAGSHPLLAVASDNNNFSDLACSSVRFAPLPVRARLETATRESVMDMYPQTYRVMTEELLREKRISETPTDINTIADPREYLYIEATSEQEGATLAFDVKVAGQPQTFASDMGEPRLRIDRSGYFRTAARLPRNVSPAAVETITARCAASSKPAGERRCKHLKVVRALMLDQNYVPRTLPLQTQPESSLAAGETKVFRLARP
;
A
#
# COMPACT_ATOMS: atom_id res chain seq x y z
N MET A 1 12.81 71.12 41.75
CA MET A 1 14.16 70.53 41.83
C MET A 1 14.61 70.17 40.42
N LYS A 2 15.68 70.83 39.94
CA LYS A 2 16.59 70.56 38.77
C LYS A 2 16.02 69.77 37.56
N ARG A 3 15.88 70.40 36.37
CA ARG A 3 16.89 70.59 35.27
C ARG A 3 17.24 69.26 34.57
N SER A 4 17.29 69.08 33.25
CA SER A 4 17.88 69.85 32.14
C SER A 4 17.55 69.09 30.82
N THR A 5 17.04 69.69 29.72
CA THR A 5 17.79 70.21 28.52
C THR A 5 18.91 69.27 28.02
N MET A 6 19.14 68.94 26.73
CA MET A 6 19.01 69.63 25.42
C MET A 6 19.18 68.58 24.29
N LYS A 7 18.44 68.64 23.18
CA LYS A 7 18.82 69.15 21.82
C LYS A 7 20.00 68.50 21.07
N ASN A 8 19.63 67.98 19.90
CA ASN A 8 20.19 68.21 18.55
C ASN A 8 21.46 67.50 18.04
N SER A 9 21.22 66.80 16.92
CA SER A 9 21.86 66.95 15.60
C SER A 9 22.73 65.79 15.08
N LEU A 10 22.35 65.40 13.86
CA LEU A 10 23.05 64.59 12.86
C LEU A 10 24.55 64.89 12.76
N ILE A 11 25.33 63.87 12.40
CA ILE A 11 26.28 63.87 11.26
C ILE A 11 26.57 62.41 10.83
N PHE A 12 26.53 62.20 9.53
CA PHE A 12 26.96 61.02 8.76
C PHE A 12 28.45 60.71 8.97
N LEU A 13 28.84 59.43 9.08
CA LEU A 13 29.79 58.77 8.14
C LEU A 13 29.99 57.27 8.46
N SER A 14 29.69 56.44 7.46
CA SER A 14 30.45 55.28 6.94
C SER A 14 30.92 54.10 7.83
N LEU A 15 30.80 52.91 7.22
CA LEU A 15 31.49 51.63 7.50
C LEU A 15 30.99 50.88 8.76
N SER A 16 30.50 49.64 8.72
CA SER A 16 30.87 48.51 7.87
C SER A 16 29.72 47.51 7.75
N LEU A 17 29.45 47.10 6.51
CA LEU A 17 28.59 46.00 6.11
C LEU A 17 29.34 44.69 6.43
N LEU A 18 28.96 43.95 7.48
CA LEU A 18 29.46 42.59 7.69
C LEU A 18 28.65 41.65 6.79
N LEU A 19 29.10 41.56 5.54
CA LEU A 19 28.73 40.50 4.62
C LEU A 19 29.30 39.19 5.19
N LEU A 20 28.47 38.33 5.80
CA LEU A 20 28.84 36.93 5.96
C LEU A 20 28.70 36.27 4.59
N THR A 21 29.77 36.35 3.81
CA THR A 21 29.99 35.51 2.64
C THR A 21 30.05 34.06 3.11
N PHE A 22 28.96 33.30 2.95
CA PHE A 22 29.09 31.87 2.76
C PHE A 22 29.75 31.66 1.40
N VAL A 23 31.07 31.57 1.42
CA VAL A 23 31.84 31.09 0.28
C VAL A 23 31.39 29.64 0.05
N TYR A 24 30.56 29.43 -0.95
CA TYR A 24 30.40 28.14 -1.60
C TYR A 24 31.74 27.80 -2.24
N THR A 25 32.66 27.23 -1.46
CA THR A 25 33.70 26.40 -2.04
C THR A 25 33.00 25.16 -2.54
N SER A 26 32.88 25.07 -3.86
CA SER A 26 32.56 23.87 -4.61
C SER A 26 33.60 22.79 -4.31
N LEU A 27 33.46 22.12 -3.17
CA LEU A 27 33.94 20.77 -3.03
C LEU A 27 32.96 19.93 -3.82
N SER A 28 33.36 19.59 -5.04
CA SER A 28 32.82 18.47 -5.80
C SER A 28 32.92 17.23 -4.93
N THR A 29 31.93 17.02 -4.06
CA THR A 29 31.58 15.70 -3.57
C THR A 29 30.94 15.00 -4.74
N THR A 30 31.80 14.41 -5.58
CA THR A 30 31.45 13.17 -6.25
C THR A 30 30.95 12.25 -5.14
N VAL A 31 29.64 12.22 -4.93
CA VAL A 31 28.96 11.08 -4.33
C VAL A 31 29.20 9.98 -5.35
N THR A 32 30.34 9.32 -5.21
CA THR A 32 30.50 7.96 -5.68
C THR A 32 29.29 7.23 -5.13
N HIS A 33 28.33 6.95 -6.02
CA HIS A 33 27.43 5.84 -5.83
C HIS A 33 28.35 4.66 -5.52
N LEU A 34 28.51 4.35 -4.24
CA LEU A 34 28.79 3.00 -3.83
C LEU A 34 27.59 2.24 -4.39
N GLU A 35 27.75 1.71 -5.61
CA GLU A 35 27.25 0.39 -5.89
C GLU A 35 27.48 -0.39 -4.61
N ALA A 36 26.39 -0.87 -4.03
CA ALA A 36 26.44 -1.89 -3.01
C ALA A 36 27.03 -3.16 -3.66
N ALA A 37 28.30 -3.12 -4.06
CA ALA A 37 29.23 -4.19 -3.83
C ALA A 37 29.30 -4.37 -2.31
N GLN A 38 28.19 -4.86 -1.74
CA GLN A 38 28.27 -5.61 -0.51
C GLN A 38 29.36 -6.63 -0.76
N ASN A 39 30.33 -6.64 0.12
CA ASN A 39 31.35 -7.65 0.16
C ASN A 39 30.62 -9.00 0.23
N ILE A 40 30.46 -9.67 -0.92
CA ILE A 40 29.86 -11.01 -1.11
C ILE A 40 30.74 -12.09 -0.43
N SER A 41 31.63 -11.69 0.48
CA SER A 41 32.63 -12.51 1.15
C SER A 41 32.04 -13.43 2.22
N GLN A 42 30.73 -13.42 2.46
CA GLN A 42 30.02 -14.45 3.24
C GLN A 42 28.62 -14.73 2.66
N ILE A 43 28.52 -15.06 1.36
CA ILE A 43 27.31 -15.74 0.89
C ILE A 43 27.26 -17.09 1.59
N SER A 44 26.37 -17.20 2.57
CA SER A 44 25.89 -18.49 3.06
C SER A 44 25.41 -19.32 1.87
N LYS A 45 25.66 -20.63 1.92
CA LYS A 45 25.27 -21.56 0.85
C LYS A 45 23.80 -21.31 0.46
N PRO A 46 23.47 -21.18 -0.85
CA PRO A 46 22.08 -21.00 -1.28
C PRO A 46 21.17 -22.08 -0.70
N LEU A 47 19.99 -21.66 -0.23
CA LEU A 47 18.94 -22.58 0.20
C LEU A 47 18.37 -23.34 -1.00
N ALA A 48 18.25 -22.64 -2.13
CA ALA A 48 17.83 -23.20 -3.41
C ALA A 48 18.47 -22.41 -4.57
N THR A 49 18.67 -23.11 -5.68
CA THR A 49 19.15 -22.56 -6.94
C THR A 49 18.36 -23.22 -8.06
N GLU A 50 17.97 -22.44 -9.07
CA GLU A 50 17.31 -22.94 -10.28
C GLU A 50 17.98 -22.36 -11.52
N SER A 51 18.31 -23.23 -12.47
CA SER A 51 18.85 -22.84 -13.78
C SER A 51 17.76 -22.97 -14.84
N PHE A 52 17.59 -21.93 -15.64
CA PHE A 52 16.65 -21.91 -16.76
C PHE A 52 17.29 -21.28 -17.98
N ASN A 53 16.71 -21.52 -19.16
CA ASN A 53 17.22 -20.98 -20.41
C ASN A 53 16.12 -20.26 -21.17
N LEU A 54 16.37 -19.01 -21.53
CA LEU A 54 15.49 -18.19 -22.35
C LEU A 54 15.89 -18.30 -23.82
N THR A 55 14.92 -18.52 -24.70
CA THR A 55 15.13 -18.60 -26.15
C THR A 55 15.16 -17.24 -26.83
N GLU A 56 14.63 -16.22 -26.16
CA GLU A 56 14.59 -14.81 -26.54
C GLU A 56 14.67 -13.95 -25.27
N GLU A 57 14.98 -12.66 -25.42
CA GLU A 57 14.93 -11.73 -24.29
C GLU A 57 13.47 -11.44 -23.89
N MET A 58 13.19 -11.38 -22.58
CA MET A 58 11.84 -11.15 -22.07
C MET A 58 11.83 -10.77 -20.59
N GLU A 59 10.68 -10.27 -20.13
CA GLU A 59 10.38 -10.12 -18.72
C GLU A 59 10.25 -11.48 -18.04
N VAL A 60 10.81 -11.61 -16.83
CA VAL A 60 10.75 -12.84 -16.03
C VAL A 60 10.32 -12.52 -14.60
N GLY A 61 9.29 -13.23 -14.14
CA GLY A 61 8.93 -13.31 -12.73
C GLY A 61 9.54 -14.54 -12.07
N LEU A 62 9.38 -14.65 -10.76
CA LEU A 62 9.77 -15.82 -9.98
C LEU A 62 8.68 -16.11 -8.95
N GLU A 63 8.21 -17.36 -8.93
CA GLU A 63 7.47 -17.89 -7.78
C GLU A 63 8.43 -18.66 -6.87
N ILE A 64 8.39 -18.35 -5.57
CA ILE A 64 9.17 -18.97 -4.51
C ILE A 64 8.18 -19.59 -3.53
N GLU A 65 8.10 -20.91 -3.46
CA GLU A 65 7.33 -21.60 -2.43
C GLU A 65 8.23 -21.81 -1.20
N ALA A 66 8.02 -21.03 -0.14
CA ALA A 66 8.92 -20.99 1.01
C ALA A 66 8.18 -20.74 2.34
N ARG A 67 8.86 -21.03 3.45
CA ARG A 67 8.42 -20.69 4.82
C ARG A 67 9.59 -20.33 5.71
N SER A 68 9.28 -19.61 6.78
CA SER A 68 10.20 -19.29 7.86
C SER A 68 9.88 -20.14 9.10
N THR A 69 10.63 -21.23 9.31
CA THR A 69 10.29 -22.24 10.32
C THR A 69 10.31 -21.70 11.75
N GLY A 70 9.17 -21.77 12.44
CA GLY A 70 8.97 -21.23 13.79
C GLY A 70 8.65 -19.73 13.86
N ALA A 71 8.53 -19.07 12.71
CA ALA A 71 8.19 -17.64 12.63
C ALA A 71 6.68 -17.39 12.63
N SER A 72 6.29 -16.20 13.08
CA SER A 72 4.93 -15.71 13.07
C SER A 72 4.97 -14.18 13.04
N TRP A 73 4.29 -13.56 12.08
CA TRP A 73 4.23 -12.10 11.95
C TRP A 73 3.61 -11.43 13.20
N ALA A 74 2.80 -12.18 13.95
CA ALA A 74 2.17 -11.71 15.19
C ALA A 74 3.10 -11.71 16.41
N ARG A 75 4.29 -12.32 16.31
CA ARG A 75 5.23 -12.46 17.43
C ARG A 75 6.42 -11.54 17.26
N GLU A 76 6.58 -10.61 18.20
CA GLU A 76 7.76 -9.76 18.32
C GLU A 76 9.04 -10.59 18.39
N GLY A 77 10.03 -10.25 17.55
CA GLY A 77 11.32 -10.95 17.45
C GLY A 77 11.29 -12.24 16.63
N ALA A 78 10.12 -12.71 16.19
CA ALA A 78 9.95 -13.94 15.41
C ALA A 78 9.19 -13.70 14.09
N GLU A 79 9.21 -12.48 13.57
CA GLU A 79 8.32 -12.03 12.49
C GLU A 79 8.55 -12.80 11.19
N ALA A 80 9.79 -12.78 10.67
CA ALA A 80 10.14 -13.44 9.42
C ALA A 80 11.66 -13.67 9.26
N ALA A 81 12.00 -14.72 8.51
CA ALA A 81 13.29 -14.83 7.85
C ALA A 81 13.34 -13.91 6.63
N ALA A 82 14.51 -13.31 6.38
CA ALA A 82 14.81 -12.56 5.18
C ALA A 82 15.60 -13.41 4.19
N LEU A 83 15.21 -13.38 2.92
CA LEU A 83 15.91 -14.04 1.83
C LEU A 83 16.53 -13.00 0.90
N LEU A 84 17.74 -13.28 0.42
CA LEU A 84 18.39 -12.54 -0.66
C LEU A 84 18.21 -13.33 -1.96
N ILE A 85 17.70 -12.65 -2.98
CA ILE A 85 17.52 -13.19 -4.33
C ILE A 85 18.63 -12.62 -5.21
N SER A 86 19.31 -13.51 -5.93
CA SER A 86 20.31 -13.14 -6.93
C SER A 86 20.04 -13.83 -8.27
N VAL A 87 20.38 -13.15 -9.36
CA VAL A 87 20.35 -13.68 -10.72
C VAL A 87 21.77 -13.61 -11.26
N ASP A 88 22.28 -14.74 -11.75
CA ASP A 88 23.64 -14.89 -12.27
C ASP A 88 24.73 -14.39 -11.30
N GLY A 89 24.50 -14.58 -10.00
CA GLY A 89 25.40 -14.18 -8.92
C GLY A 89 25.32 -12.70 -8.54
N VAL A 90 24.44 -11.91 -9.17
CA VAL A 90 24.24 -10.49 -8.87
C VAL A 90 23.01 -10.30 -8.00
N TYR A 91 23.12 -9.48 -6.95
CA TYR A 91 21.98 -9.11 -6.09
C TYR A 91 20.83 -8.53 -6.91
N GLN A 92 19.62 -9.02 -6.64
CA GLN A 92 18.41 -8.58 -7.34
C GLN A 92 17.40 -7.97 -6.36
N GLN A 93 17.00 -8.66 -5.29
CA GLN A 93 16.09 -8.09 -4.29
C GLN A 93 16.13 -8.88 -2.99
N ASP A 94 15.47 -8.34 -1.96
CA ASP A 94 15.16 -9.02 -0.72
C ASP A 94 13.72 -9.56 -0.74
N LEU A 95 13.46 -10.59 0.04
CA LEU A 95 12.13 -11.13 0.30
C LEU A 95 12.01 -11.46 1.79
N LEU A 96 11.05 -10.82 2.48
CA LEU A 96 10.67 -11.22 3.83
C LEU A 96 9.59 -12.30 3.75
N LEU A 97 9.81 -13.41 4.44
CA LEU A 97 8.84 -14.52 4.52
C LEU A 97 7.72 -14.20 5.52
N TRP A 98 6.96 -13.15 5.23
CA TRP A 98 5.89 -12.63 6.08
C TRP A 98 4.74 -13.61 6.33
N ALA A 99 4.64 -14.69 5.55
CA ALA A 99 3.66 -15.74 5.82
C ALA A 99 4.03 -16.63 7.03
N GLY A 100 5.23 -16.46 7.61
CA GLY A 100 5.68 -17.18 8.80
C GLY A 100 6.03 -18.64 8.51
N ASP A 101 5.67 -19.55 9.43
CA ASP A 101 5.91 -20.99 9.32
C ASP A 101 4.97 -21.71 8.32
N GLU A 102 4.05 -20.98 7.70
CA GLU A 102 3.23 -21.51 6.62
C GLU A 102 4.00 -21.51 5.31
N LEU A 103 3.99 -22.64 4.61
CA LEU A 103 4.53 -22.75 3.26
C LEU A 103 3.66 -21.93 2.30
N PHE A 104 4.24 -20.89 1.72
CA PHE A 104 3.51 -19.89 0.97
C PHE A 104 4.18 -19.57 -0.38
N PRO A 105 3.41 -19.38 -1.47
CA PRO A 105 3.94 -18.97 -2.77
C PRO A 105 4.12 -17.45 -2.84
N TYR A 106 5.35 -16.98 -2.70
CA TYR A 106 5.74 -15.58 -2.93
C TYR A 106 6.01 -15.37 -4.41
N ARG A 107 5.55 -14.24 -4.97
CA ARG A 107 5.79 -13.90 -6.38
C ARG A 107 6.49 -12.56 -6.49
N VAL A 108 7.63 -12.56 -7.16
CA VAL A 108 8.46 -11.38 -7.36
C VAL A 108 8.82 -11.19 -8.84
N MET A 109 9.13 -9.97 -9.24
CA MET A 109 9.65 -9.63 -10.55
C MET A 109 11.19 -9.73 -10.54
N LEU A 110 11.76 -10.48 -11.49
CA LEU A 110 13.21 -10.46 -11.75
C LEU A 110 13.58 -9.33 -12.72
N GLY A 111 12.68 -9.05 -13.66
CA GLY A 111 12.77 -8.03 -14.70
C GLY A 111 13.19 -8.61 -16.05
N HIS A 112 13.65 -7.75 -16.95
CA HIS A 112 14.08 -8.12 -18.30
C HIS A 112 15.39 -8.90 -18.27
N LEU A 113 15.37 -10.14 -18.79
CA LEU A 113 16.54 -10.99 -18.93
C LEU A 113 16.83 -11.26 -20.40
N ASN A 114 18.12 -11.31 -20.72
CA ASN A 114 18.60 -11.57 -22.08
C ASN A 114 18.30 -13.01 -22.51
N ARG A 115 18.39 -13.27 -23.81
CA ARG A 115 18.44 -14.65 -24.31
C ARG A 115 19.66 -15.36 -23.73
N GLY A 116 19.47 -16.56 -23.19
CA GLY A 116 20.56 -17.41 -22.71
C GLY A 116 20.23 -18.19 -21.45
N LYS A 117 21.26 -18.79 -20.88
CA LYS A 117 21.17 -19.53 -19.61
C LYS A 117 21.28 -18.55 -18.45
N HIS A 118 20.35 -18.65 -17.52
CA HIS A 118 20.32 -17.89 -16.28
C HIS A 118 20.28 -18.83 -15.08
N THR A 119 20.75 -18.34 -13.95
CA THR A 119 20.66 -19.02 -12.67
C THR A 119 20.13 -18.08 -11.61
N VAL A 120 18.99 -18.43 -11.03
CA VAL A 120 18.45 -17.74 -9.86
C VAL A 120 18.87 -18.48 -8.60
N SER A 121 19.33 -17.76 -7.59
CA SER A 121 19.71 -18.32 -6.29
C SER A 121 19.06 -17.54 -5.15
N VAL A 122 18.60 -18.29 -4.15
CA VAL A 122 17.95 -17.75 -2.95
C VAL A 122 18.75 -18.18 -1.73
N THR A 123 19.16 -17.20 -0.94
CA THR A 123 20.03 -17.38 0.23
C THR A 123 19.39 -16.78 1.46
N LEU A 124 19.54 -17.41 2.63
CA LEU A 124 19.12 -16.84 3.90
C LEU A 124 19.98 -15.62 4.24
N ASN A 125 19.34 -14.47 4.44
CA ASN A 125 19.98 -13.27 4.98
C ASN A 125 19.79 -13.23 6.50
N GLU A 126 20.68 -13.90 7.24
CA GLU A 126 20.59 -13.99 8.71
C GLU A 126 20.64 -12.61 9.39
N SER A 127 21.39 -11.66 8.82
CA SER A 127 21.53 -10.31 9.38
C SER A 127 20.25 -9.48 9.31
N ARG A 128 19.35 -9.81 8.37
CA ARG A 128 18.06 -9.14 8.16
C ARG A 128 16.87 -9.97 8.65
N SER A 129 17.12 -11.17 9.16
CA SER A 129 16.08 -12.06 9.71
C SER A 129 15.79 -11.72 11.17
N ALA A 130 14.54 -11.90 11.61
CA ALA A 130 14.19 -11.69 13.00
C ALA A 130 15.00 -12.63 13.91
N ALA A 131 15.29 -12.22 15.15
CA ALA A 131 16.20 -12.93 16.04
C ALA A 131 15.80 -14.41 16.26
N GLU A 132 14.50 -14.68 16.35
CA GLU A 132 13.91 -16.01 16.54
C GLU A 132 13.44 -16.67 15.23
N ALA A 133 13.62 -16.00 14.08
CA ALA A 133 13.17 -16.46 12.76
C ALA A 133 14.33 -16.66 11.76
N ARG A 134 15.42 -17.29 12.20
CA ARG A 134 16.64 -17.50 11.38
C ARG A 134 16.69 -18.85 10.67
N ARG A 135 15.54 -19.42 10.35
CA ARG A 135 15.45 -20.67 9.59
C ARG A 135 14.43 -20.48 8.49
N ALA A 136 14.83 -20.76 7.25
CA ALA A 136 13.96 -20.75 6.11
C ALA A 136 14.07 -22.06 5.34
N GLU A 137 12.95 -22.50 4.81
CA GLU A 137 12.87 -23.62 3.86
C GLU A 137 12.36 -23.06 2.54
N VAL A 138 13.09 -23.33 1.45
CA VAL A 138 12.66 -23.04 0.09
C VAL A 138 12.36 -24.37 -0.59
N LYS A 139 11.09 -24.64 -0.84
CA LYS A 139 10.63 -25.90 -1.44
C LYS A 139 10.74 -25.89 -2.95
N SER A 140 10.43 -24.76 -3.59
CA SER A 140 10.57 -24.62 -5.04
C SER A 140 10.89 -23.20 -5.47
N LEU A 141 11.65 -23.09 -6.57
CA LEU A 141 11.90 -21.88 -7.33
C LEU A 141 11.36 -22.11 -8.75
N ARG A 142 10.38 -21.32 -9.18
CA ARG A 142 9.78 -21.46 -10.51
C ARG A 142 9.88 -20.14 -11.29
N PRO A 143 10.82 -20.02 -12.23
CA PRO A 143 10.87 -18.90 -13.16
C PRO A 143 9.56 -18.80 -13.96
N LEU A 144 9.07 -17.58 -14.15
CA LEU A 144 7.83 -17.25 -14.86
C LEU A 144 8.17 -16.36 -16.07
N PRO A 145 8.55 -16.95 -17.22
CA PRO A 145 8.83 -16.20 -18.44
C PRO A 145 7.55 -15.57 -19.01
N PHE A 146 7.55 -14.26 -19.25
CA PHE A 146 6.44 -13.52 -19.85
C PHE A 146 6.72 -13.26 -21.34
N ALA A 147 6.54 -14.31 -22.14
CA ALA A 147 6.73 -14.23 -23.58
C ALA A 147 5.72 -13.23 -24.21
N PRO A 148 6.15 -12.42 -25.20
CA PRO A 148 5.23 -11.55 -25.91
C PRO A 148 4.10 -12.32 -26.58
N ALA A 149 2.88 -11.79 -26.52
CA ALA A 149 1.76 -12.33 -27.29
C ALA A 149 2.10 -12.36 -28.79
N ARG A 150 2.17 -13.55 -29.39
CA ARG A 150 2.45 -13.73 -30.82
C ARG A 150 1.14 -13.57 -31.60
N GLY A 151 0.86 -12.35 -32.06
CA GLY A 151 -0.32 -12.03 -32.88
C GLY A 151 -0.28 -10.61 -33.44
N ALA A 152 -0.69 -10.41 -34.68
CA ALA A 152 -0.66 -9.11 -35.33
C ALA A 152 -1.77 -8.20 -34.81
N GLY A 153 -1.41 -7.13 -34.09
CA GLY A 153 -2.21 -5.90 -34.01
C GLY A 153 -2.63 -5.38 -32.63
N SER A 154 -2.58 -6.19 -31.56
CA SER A 154 -2.87 -5.73 -30.20
C SER A 154 -1.61 -5.62 -29.36
N VAL A 155 -1.42 -4.50 -28.65
CA VAL A 155 -0.46 -4.41 -27.55
C VAL A 155 -0.92 -5.38 -26.47
N ASP A 156 -0.03 -6.26 -26.02
CA ASP A 156 -0.24 -6.93 -24.75
C ASP A 156 -0.03 -5.88 -23.64
N GLU A 157 -1.12 -5.26 -23.21
CA GLU A 157 -1.13 -4.22 -22.18
C GLU A 157 -0.58 -4.74 -20.85
N ASP A 158 -0.72 -6.04 -20.59
CA ASP A 158 -0.22 -6.67 -19.38
C ASP A 158 1.29 -6.85 -19.49
N GLN A 159 1.81 -7.21 -20.66
CA GLN A 159 3.26 -7.21 -20.91
C GLN A 159 3.87 -5.82 -20.76
N LEU A 160 3.22 -4.78 -21.30
CA LEU A 160 3.64 -3.40 -21.11
C LEU A 160 3.67 -3.03 -19.62
N ALA A 161 2.64 -3.41 -18.87
CA ALA A 161 2.57 -3.15 -17.44
C ALA A 161 3.66 -3.90 -16.66
N LEU A 162 4.01 -5.12 -17.06
CA LEU A 162 5.09 -5.86 -16.43
C LEU A 162 6.44 -5.18 -16.68
N ALA A 163 6.74 -4.80 -17.93
CA ALA A 163 8.03 -4.18 -18.30
C ALA A 163 8.33 -2.83 -17.62
N HIS A 164 7.28 -2.15 -17.13
CA HIS A 164 7.40 -0.85 -16.47
C HIS A 164 7.05 -0.87 -14.98
N SER A 165 6.93 -2.06 -14.37
CA SER A 165 6.60 -2.17 -12.95
C SER A 165 7.72 -1.60 -12.05
N PRO A 166 7.41 -0.75 -11.05
CA PRO A 166 8.43 -0.17 -10.20
C PRO A 166 9.09 -1.19 -9.27
N PHE A 167 10.37 -0.97 -9.01
CA PHE A 167 11.12 -1.66 -7.95
C PHE A 167 11.27 -0.67 -6.79
N LEU A 168 10.99 -1.15 -5.58
CA LEU A 168 10.85 -0.30 -4.40
C LEU A 168 11.99 -0.53 -3.42
N TYR A 169 12.74 0.52 -3.13
CA TYR A 169 13.62 0.55 -1.98
C TYR A 169 12.81 0.76 -0.71
N ALA A 170 13.12 -0.05 0.31
CA ALA A 170 12.52 0.05 1.64
C ALA A 170 12.80 1.42 2.27
N ARG A 171 11.85 1.91 3.08
CA ARG A 171 12.05 3.13 3.88
C ARG A 171 13.18 2.89 4.88
N ALA A 172 14.13 3.82 4.96
CA ALA A 172 15.37 3.59 5.72
C ALA A 172 15.15 3.26 7.20
N ASN A 173 14.11 3.82 7.82
CA ASN A 173 13.78 3.60 9.23
C ASN A 173 12.86 2.37 9.48
N THR A 174 12.45 1.61 8.45
CA THR A 174 11.66 0.37 8.61
C THR A 174 12.47 -0.90 8.40
N ILE A 175 13.69 -0.76 7.87
CA ILE A 175 14.60 -1.87 7.69
C ILE A 175 14.80 -2.59 9.04
N ASP A 176 14.60 -3.92 9.01
CA ASP A 176 14.68 -4.82 10.17
C ASP A 176 13.63 -4.58 11.27
N ARG A 177 12.58 -3.79 10.99
CA ARG A 177 11.45 -3.57 11.93
C ARG A 177 10.20 -4.39 11.59
N PHE A 178 10.22 -5.07 10.44
CA PHE A 178 9.13 -5.92 9.97
C PHE A 178 7.80 -5.16 9.89
N THR A 179 7.83 -3.98 9.26
CA THR A 179 6.68 -3.11 9.05
C THR A 179 6.83 -2.37 7.71
N ASP A 180 5.73 -1.85 7.16
CA ASP A 180 5.65 -1.18 5.85
C ASP A 180 6.34 -1.94 4.72
N ILE A 181 6.14 -3.26 4.70
CA ILE A 181 6.66 -4.10 3.62
C ILE A 181 5.62 -4.14 2.51
N PRO A 182 5.99 -3.98 1.23
CA PRO A 182 5.04 -4.10 0.13
C PRO A 182 4.63 -5.58 -0.01
N LEU A 183 3.41 -5.90 0.42
CA LEU A 183 2.83 -7.25 0.35
C LEU A 183 2.42 -7.63 -1.07
N LEU A 184 1.85 -6.65 -1.78
CA LEU A 184 1.28 -6.82 -3.10
C LEU A 184 1.45 -5.54 -3.88
N MET A 185 1.81 -5.67 -5.14
CA MET A 185 1.68 -4.61 -6.12
C MET A 185 0.58 -4.98 -7.10
N TYR A 186 -0.23 -4.01 -7.51
CA TYR A 186 -1.16 -4.18 -8.61
C TYR A 186 -1.03 -3.05 -9.61
N TYR A 187 -1.53 -3.28 -10.80
CA TYR A 187 -1.65 -2.25 -11.83
C TYR A 187 -3.06 -2.16 -12.39
N GLU A 188 -3.43 -0.97 -12.80
CA GLU A 188 -4.65 -0.67 -13.54
C GLU A 188 -4.28 -0.19 -14.95
N ILE A 189 -5.10 -0.56 -15.93
CA ILE A 189 -5.04 -0.01 -17.29
C ILE A 189 -6.24 0.92 -17.47
N LEU A 190 -5.99 2.22 -17.53
CA LEU A 190 -7.01 3.24 -17.67
C LEU A 190 -6.97 3.81 -19.09
N ARG A 191 -8.11 3.87 -19.76
CA ARG A 191 -8.23 4.48 -21.08
C ARG A 191 -8.79 5.89 -20.94
N GLU A 192 -8.07 6.88 -21.44
CA GLU A 192 -8.54 8.27 -21.51
C GLU A 192 -9.14 8.56 -22.90
N ALA A 193 -9.76 9.74 -23.06
CA ALA A 193 -10.31 10.14 -24.35
C ALA A 193 -9.21 10.17 -25.45
N GLY A 194 -9.50 9.57 -26.60
CA GLY A 194 -8.55 9.44 -27.70
C GLY A 194 -7.80 8.11 -27.70
N SER A 195 -6.49 8.14 -28.00
CA SER A 195 -5.61 6.96 -28.07
C SER A 195 -4.69 6.79 -26.85
N ASP A 196 -4.93 7.57 -25.79
CA ASP A 196 -4.05 7.62 -24.63
C ASP A 196 -4.38 6.47 -23.66
N LEU A 197 -3.34 5.78 -23.20
CA LEU A 197 -3.41 4.66 -22.27
C LEU A 197 -2.61 5.01 -21.03
N ILE A 198 -3.18 4.83 -19.85
CA ILE A 198 -2.48 4.97 -18.59
C ILE A 198 -2.27 3.59 -17.98
N VAL A 199 -1.04 3.30 -17.56
CA VAL A 199 -0.75 2.21 -16.63
C VAL A 199 -0.42 2.83 -15.28
N ARG A 200 -1.20 2.48 -14.26
CA ARG A 200 -1.01 2.98 -12.90
C ARG A 200 -0.65 1.83 -11.98
N TYR A 201 0.39 1.99 -11.16
CA TYR A 201 0.83 1.01 -10.17
C TYR A 201 0.49 1.48 -8.77
N THR A 202 0.03 0.55 -7.94
CA THR A 202 -0.29 0.78 -6.53
C THR A 202 0.24 -0.37 -5.69
N ALA A 203 0.76 -0.07 -4.51
CA ALA A 203 1.26 -1.06 -3.57
C ALA A 203 0.38 -1.12 -2.33
N ILE A 204 0.19 -2.32 -1.78
CA ILE A 204 -0.41 -2.55 -0.47
C ILE A 204 0.71 -2.88 0.50
N PHE A 205 0.88 -2.04 1.52
CA PHE A 205 1.87 -2.20 2.58
C PHE A 205 1.25 -2.88 3.80
N THR A 206 2.07 -3.55 4.61
CA THR A 206 1.56 -4.27 5.79
C THR A 206 0.87 -3.37 6.83
N ASN A 207 1.25 -2.09 6.89
CA ASN A 207 0.80 -1.12 7.90
C ASN A 207 0.59 0.27 7.30
N GLU A 208 -0.10 1.12 8.04
CA GLU A 208 -0.04 2.58 7.96
C GLU A 208 0.54 3.06 9.30
N ASP A 209 1.75 3.62 9.24
CA ASP A 209 2.48 4.11 10.41
C ASP A 209 2.71 5.64 10.40
N GLY A 210 2.06 6.32 9.46
CA GLY A 210 2.02 7.78 9.28
C GLY A 210 1.36 8.59 10.40
N GLY A 211 0.85 7.91 11.43
CA GLY A 211 0.22 8.52 12.60
C GLY A 211 -1.31 8.61 12.52
N THR A 212 -1.95 8.01 11.51
CA THR A 212 -3.41 7.89 11.50
C THR A 212 -3.84 6.87 12.56
N GLN A 213 -4.81 7.24 13.39
CA GLN A 213 -5.25 6.36 14.46
C GLN A 213 -6.00 5.15 13.90
N THR A 214 -5.74 3.94 14.44
CA THR A 214 -6.22 2.67 13.87
C THR A 214 -7.74 2.59 13.72
N ALA A 215 -8.50 3.10 14.68
CA ALA A 215 -9.95 3.07 14.56
C ALA A 215 -10.45 4.07 13.51
N ALA A 216 -9.70 5.15 13.21
CA ALA A 216 -9.97 6.00 12.06
C ALA A 216 -9.66 5.30 10.75
N LEU A 217 -8.57 4.51 10.70
CA LEU A 217 -8.21 3.67 9.55
C LEU A 217 -9.38 2.70 9.22
N MET A 218 -9.90 2.01 10.23
CA MET A 218 -11.07 1.12 10.06
C MET A 218 -12.35 1.88 9.68
N ALA A 219 -12.67 2.99 10.34
CA ALA A 219 -13.90 3.73 10.09
C ALA A 219 -13.93 4.37 8.69
N ARG A 220 -12.80 4.86 8.18
CA ARG A 220 -12.76 5.62 6.92
C ARG A 220 -12.27 4.82 5.73
N TRP A 221 -11.53 3.73 5.93
CA TRP A 221 -10.97 2.91 4.85
C TRP A 221 -11.25 1.40 5.00
N GLY A 222 -11.65 0.93 6.19
CA GLY A 222 -11.93 -0.49 6.43
C GLY A 222 -10.69 -1.38 6.36
N ARG A 223 -9.52 -0.85 6.74
CA ARG A 223 -8.22 -1.54 6.80
C ARG A 223 -7.26 -0.72 7.65
N ALA A 224 -6.16 -1.32 8.08
CA ALA A 224 -4.98 -0.67 8.64
C ALA A 224 -3.71 -0.87 7.81
N THR A 225 -3.73 -1.72 6.78
CA THR A 225 -2.70 -1.70 5.73
C THR A 225 -2.72 -0.35 5.04
N ASP A 226 -1.58 0.13 4.56
CA ASP A 226 -1.56 1.28 3.65
C ASP A 226 -1.72 0.85 2.18
N ILE A 227 -2.33 1.69 1.35
CA ILE A 227 -2.51 1.45 -0.09
C ILE A 227 -2.19 2.74 -0.83
N GLU A 228 -1.00 2.79 -1.44
CA GLU A 228 -0.45 4.03 -2.01
C GLU A 228 -0.17 3.90 -3.51
N TRP A 229 -0.53 4.96 -4.24
CA TRP A 229 -0.24 5.06 -5.66
C TRP A 229 1.26 5.27 -5.84
N VAL A 230 1.92 4.34 -6.52
CA VAL A 230 3.37 4.32 -6.62
C VAL A 230 3.84 5.16 -7.79
N TYR A 231 3.39 4.78 -8.98
CA TYR A 231 3.95 5.24 -10.26
C TYR A 231 2.89 5.14 -11.35
N GLN A 232 3.01 5.96 -12.38
CA GLN A 232 2.09 5.99 -13.51
C GLN A 232 2.84 6.32 -14.79
N ILE A 233 2.55 5.60 -15.86
CA ILE A 233 2.92 5.97 -17.23
C ILE A 233 1.69 6.34 -18.03
N ARG A 234 1.77 7.40 -18.82
CA ARG A 234 0.79 7.72 -19.87
C ARG A 234 1.44 7.49 -21.22
N LEU A 235 0.78 6.74 -22.08
CA LEU A 235 1.23 6.42 -23.41
C LEU A 235 0.28 7.02 -24.44
N ARG A 236 0.85 7.51 -25.54
CA ARG A 236 0.13 7.92 -26.74
C ARG A 236 0.74 7.24 -27.94
N HIS A 237 -0.07 6.57 -28.75
CA HIS A 237 0.41 5.79 -29.90
C HIS A 237 1.60 4.87 -29.53
N ARG A 238 1.49 4.18 -28.37
CA ARG A 238 2.50 3.25 -27.82
C ARG A 238 3.82 3.89 -27.37
N LYS A 239 3.93 5.21 -27.34
CA LYS A 239 5.09 5.91 -26.78
C LYS A 239 4.72 6.45 -25.42
N ILE A 240 5.56 6.23 -24.42
CA ILE A 240 5.46 6.93 -23.14
C ILE A 240 5.64 8.42 -23.41
N ILE A 241 4.65 9.21 -23.01
CA ILE A 241 4.66 10.68 -23.12
C ILE A 241 4.78 11.35 -21.76
N GLU A 242 4.53 10.60 -20.68
CA GLU A 242 4.60 11.10 -19.31
C GLU A 242 4.83 9.95 -18.33
N GLU A 243 5.64 10.22 -17.31
CA GLU A 243 5.93 9.32 -16.20
C GLU A 243 5.84 10.12 -14.90
N THR A 244 4.99 9.69 -13.97
CA THR A 244 4.77 10.39 -12.70
C THR A 244 4.69 9.43 -11.52
N TYR A 245 4.94 9.93 -10.32
CA TYR A 245 4.86 9.19 -9.06
C TYR A 245 4.26 10.04 -7.94
N GLN A 246 3.80 9.37 -6.86
CA GLN A 246 3.30 10.05 -5.67
C GLN A 246 4.46 10.43 -4.73
N GLY A 247 4.92 11.67 -4.83
CA GLY A 247 5.89 12.23 -3.91
C GLY A 247 5.34 12.47 -2.50
N VAL A 248 6.25 12.72 -1.57
CA VAL A 248 5.96 13.16 -0.18
C VAL A 248 4.88 14.25 -0.13
N GLU A 249 4.00 14.16 0.87
CA GLU A 249 2.76 14.95 1.01
C GLU A 249 1.72 14.66 -0.08
N HIS A 250 1.74 13.44 -0.63
CA HIS A 250 0.86 13.00 -1.72
C HIS A 250 0.93 13.87 -2.99
N LYS A 251 2.08 14.52 -3.24
CA LYS A 251 2.27 15.40 -4.40
C LYS A 251 2.61 14.60 -5.65
N THR A 252 1.88 14.80 -6.74
CA THR A 252 2.28 14.24 -8.05
C THR A 252 3.59 14.88 -8.51
N LYS A 253 4.60 14.07 -8.84
CA LYS A 253 5.90 14.50 -9.36
C LYS A 253 6.24 13.74 -10.64
N ASN A 254 7.02 14.37 -11.52
CA ASN A 254 7.56 13.71 -12.70
C ASN A 254 8.70 12.77 -12.30
N PHE A 255 8.76 11.60 -12.91
CA PHE A 255 9.85 10.65 -12.69
C PHE A 255 11.08 11.04 -13.51
N THR A 256 12.22 11.17 -12.83
CA THR A 256 13.53 11.46 -13.44
C THR A 256 14.63 10.51 -12.96
N GLY A 257 14.26 9.48 -12.19
CA GLY A 257 15.16 8.56 -11.52
C GLY A 257 15.78 7.49 -12.41
N GLN A 258 16.54 6.62 -11.75
CA GLN A 258 17.23 5.49 -12.38
C GLN A 258 16.28 4.33 -12.68
N ARG A 259 16.69 3.46 -13.62
CA ARG A 259 15.98 2.22 -13.95
C ARG A 259 16.88 1.01 -13.72
N THR A 260 16.30 -0.15 -13.54
CA THR A 260 17.01 -1.42 -13.36
C THR A 260 16.35 -2.55 -14.15
N ALA A 261 17.08 -3.63 -14.38
CA ALA A 261 16.59 -4.85 -15.01
C ALA A 261 15.75 -4.60 -16.28
N GLY A 262 16.21 -3.70 -17.15
CA GLY A 262 15.43 -3.19 -18.28
C GLY A 262 14.82 -1.82 -17.99
N SER A 263 13.50 -1.72 -18.05
CA SER A 263 12.76 -0.45 -17.95
C SER A 263 12.07 -0.19 -16.62
N HIS A 264 12.37 -0.97 -15.57
CA HIS A 264 11.74 -0.82 -14.26
C HIS A 264 12.25 0.43 -13.53
N PRO A 265 11.38 1.40 -13.19
CA PRO A 265 11.78 2.56 -12.42
C PRO A 265 12.16 2.17 -10.99
N LEU A 266 13.26 2.74 -10.50
CA LEU A 266 13.68 2.64 -9.11
C LEU A 266 13.07 3.78 -8.31
N LEU A 267 12.21 3.44 -7.35
CA LEU A 267 11.62 4.38 -6.40
C LEU A 267 11.99 3.95 -4.98
N ALA A 268 12.06 4.91 -4.05
CA ALA A 268 12.22 4.66 -2.64
C ALA A 268 11.00 5.13 -1.87
N VAL A 269 10.58 4.37 -0.86
CA VAL A 269 9.62 4.84 0.13
C VAL A 269 10.29 5.91 0.99
N ALA A 270 9.73 7.11 1.02
CA ALA A 270 10.39 8.34 1.45
C ALA A 270 9.69 9.06 2.62
N SER A 271 8.53 8.58 3.07
CA SER A 271 7.79 9.15 4.21
C SER A 271 7.02 8.08 4.97
N ASP A 272 6.61 8.39 6.19
CA ASP A 272 5.78 7.52 7.05
C ASP A 272 4.39 7.24 6.44
N ASN A 273 3.89 8.12 5.56
CA ASN A 273 2.66 7.85 4.78
C ASN A 273 2.91 7.05 3.49
N ASN A 274 3.99 6.26 3.46
CA ASN A 274 4.44 5.47 2.32
C ASN A 274 4.48 6.18 0.94
N ASN A 275 4.66 7.50 0.88
CA ASN A 275 4.91 8.23 -0.37
C ASN A 275 6.36 8.06 -0.84
N PHE A 276 6.64 8.43 -2.09
CA PHE A 276 7.84 8.00 -2.80
C PHE A 276 8.83 9.12 -3.15
N SER A 277 10.04 8.70 -3.52
CA SER A 277 11.10 9.50 -4.11
C SER A 277 11.72 8.72 -5.27
N ASP A 278 12.12 9.40 -6.34
CA ASP A 278 12.89 8.84 -7.46
C ASP A 278 14.41 8.86 -7.22
N LEU A 279 14.81 9.20 -5.99
CA LEU A 279 16.17 9.04 -5.48
C LEU A 279 16.23 7.80 -4.59
N ALA A 280 16.93 6.77 -5.06
CA ALA A 280 17.20 5.57 -4.28
C ALA A 280 18.07 5.88 -3.06
N CYS A 281 17.63 5.45 -1.87
CA CYS A 281 18.30 5.79 -0.60
C CYS A 281 18.51 4.61 0.37
N SER A 282 18.26 3.36 -0.05
CA SER A 282 18.38 2.17 0.80
C SER A 282 19.11 1.03 0.09
N SER A 283 19.62 0.06 0.87
CA SER A 283 20.21 -1.18 0.36
C SER A 283 19.23 -2.35 0.26
N VAL A 284 18.01 -2.18 0.77
CA VAL A 284 16.96 -3.21 0.74
C VAL A 284 15.94 -2.84 -0.33
N ARG A 285 15.68 -3.77 -1.25
CA ARG A 285 14.78 -3.57 -2.39
C ARG A 285 13.78 -4.71 -2.49
N PHE A 286 12.55 -4.37 -2.86
CA PHE A 286 11.46 -5.30 -3.10
C PHE A 286 10.88 -5.05 -4.50
N ALA A 287 10.53 -6.11 -5.21
CA ALA A 287 9.82 -6.05 -6.47
C ALA A 287 8.72 -7.13 -6.50
N PRO A 288 7.61 -6.98 -5.75
CA PRO A 288 6.48 -7.89 -5.86
C PRO A 288 6.02 -7.99 -7.31
N LEU A 289 5.73 -9.19 -7.80
CA LEU A 289 5.20 -9.37 -9.14
C LEU A 289 3.82 -8.72 -9.21
N PRO A 290 3.61 -7.68 -10.03
CA PRO A 290 2.37 -6.93 -9.97
C PRO A 290 1.24 -7.71 -10.65
N VAL A 291 0.03 -7.57 -10.12
CA VAL A 291 -1.18 -8.23 -10.63
C VAL A 291 -2.13 -7.22 -11.26
N ARG A 292 -2.86 -7.60 -12.31
CA ARG A 292 -3.85 -6.71 -12.91
C ARG A 292 -5.05 -6.55 -11.97
N ALA A 293 -5.44 -5.30 -11.71
CA ALA A 293 -6.67 -4.95 -11.01
C ALA A 293 -7.66 -4.27 -11.97
N ARG A 294 -8.97 -4.51 -11.73
CA ARG A 294 -10.08 -3.87 -12.43
C ARG A 294 -10.99 -3.21 -11.40
N LEU A 295 -10.82 -1.90 -11.22
CA LEU A 295 -11.41 -1.14 -10.11
C LEU A 295 -12.40 -0.07 -10.59
N GLU A 296 -12.85 -0.13 -11.85
CA GLU A 296 -13.77 0.83 -12.45
C GLU A 296 -15.08 0.94 -11.65
N THR A 297 -15.48 -0.15 -11.01
CA THR A 297 -16.68 -0.23 -10.16
C THR A 297 -16.41 -0.84 -8.79
N ALA A 298 -15.20 -0.68 -8.27
CA ALA A 298 -14.78 -1.27 -6.99
C ALA A 298 -13.80 -0.35 -6.24
N THR A 299 -13.61 -0.64 -4.96
CA THR A 299 -12.59 0.06 -4.16
C THR A 299 -11.20 -0.53 -4.36
N ARG A 300 -10.16 0.23 -4.02
CA ARG A 300 -8.78 -0.29 -3.94
C ARG A 300 -8.66 -1.43 -2.92
N GLU A 301 -9.49 -1.41 -1.88
CA GLU A 301 -9.59 -2.46 -0.88
C GLU A 301 -10.14 -3.78 -1.44
N SER A 302 -10.88 -3.78 -2.56
CA SER A 302 -11.29 -5.02 -3.23
C SER A 302 -10.11 -5.87 -3.73
N VAL A 303 -8.91 -5.28 -3.87
CA VAL A 303 -7.70 -6.08 -4.14
C VAL A 303 -7.35 -6.96 -2.94
N MET A 304 -7.51 -6.47 -1.70
CA MET A 304 -7.36 -7.30 -0.50
C MET A 304 -8.41 -8.41 -0.42
N ASP A 305 -9.58 -8.25 -1.04
CA ASP A 305 -10.58 -9.33 -1.08
C ASP A 305 -10.09 -10.52 -1.91
N MET A 306 -9.39 -10.24 -3.02
CA MET A 306 -8.80 -11.25 -3.91
C MET A 306 -7.54 -11.89 -3.33
N TYR A 307 -6.89 -11.17 -2.41
CA TYR A 307 -5.67 -11.55 -1.73
C TYR A 307 -5.92 -11.43 -0.22
N PRO A 308 -6.55 -12.43 0.43
CA PRO A 308 -7.02 -12.32 1.82
C PRO A 308 -5.91 -12.41 2.87
N GLN A 309 -4.76 -12.96 2.52
CA GLN A 309 -3.56 -12.94 3.36
C GLN A 309 -3.12 -11.51 3.74
N THR A 310 -3.48 -10.47 3.00
CA THR A 310 -3.22 -9.07 3.41
C THR A 310 -4.01 -8.71 4.66
N TYR A 311 -5.24 -9.23 4.83
CA TYR A 311 -6.01 -9.04 6.06
C TYR A 311 -5.37 -9.79 7.24
N ARG A 312 -4.84 -10.99 6.99
CA ARG A 312 -4.12 -11.76 8.01
C ARG A 312 -2.88 -11.00 8.48
N VAL A 313 -1.98 -10.63 7.56
CA VAL A 313 -0.72 -9.93 7.91
C VAL A 313 -0.99 -8.60 8.61
N MET A 314 -1.95 -7.82 8.12
CA MET A 314 -2.43 -6.61 8.80
C MET A 314 -2.84 -6.88 10.24
N THR A 315 -3.65 -7.92 10.46
CA THR A 315 -4.13 -8.28 11.80
C THR A 315 -2.99 -8.73 12.71
N GLU A 316 -2.11 -9.59 12.20
CA GLU A 316 -0.95 -10.09 12.92
C GLU A 316 0.00 -8.94 13.31
N GLU A 317 0.19 -7.96 12.43
CA GLU A 317 0.99 -6.79 12.74
C GLU A 317 0.37 -5.93 13.83
N LEU A 318 -0.93 -5.63 13.72
CA LEU A 318 -1.65 -4.89 14.76
C LEU A 318 -1.64 -5.61 16.11
N LEU A 319 -1.68 -6.95 16.14
CA LEU A 319 -1.51 -7.74 17.37
C LEU A 319 -0.13 -7.50 17.99
N ARG A 320 0.92 -7.63 17.18
CA ARG A 320 2.31 -7.42 17.60
C ARG A 320 2.53 -5.99 18.13
N GLU A 321 1.92 -5.00 17.48
CA GLU A 321 1.96 -3.59 17.88
C GLU A 321 1.02 -3.25 19.05
N LYS A 322 0.27 -4.22 19.59
CA LYS A 322 -0.68 -4.04 20.70
C LYS A 322 -1.82 -3.05 20.35
N ARG A 323 -2.19 -2.99 19.06
CA ARG A 323 -3.29 -2.18 18.51
C ARG A 323 -4.61 -2.95 18.40
N ILE A 324 -4.63 -4.23 18.81
CA ILE A 324 -5.85 -5.03 18.96
C ILE A 324 -6.17 -5.24 20.44
N SER A 325 -7.43 -5.01 20.80
CA SER A 325 -7.96 -5.19 22.16
C SER A 325 -9.35 -5.81 22.12
N GLU A 326 -9.70 -6.63 23.13
CA GLU A 326 -11.07 -7.16 23.28
C GLU A 326 -12.07 -6.05 23.63
N THR A 327 -11.60 -5.06 24.38
CA THR A 327 -12.35 -3.87 24.80
C THR A 327 -11.56 -2.62 24.41
N PRO A 328 -11.49 -2.25 23.12
CA PRO A 328 -10.89 -1.00 22.68
C PRO A 328 -11.54 0.18 23.39
N THR A 329 -10.73 0.97 24.07
CA THR A 329 -11.16 2.14 24.86
C THR A 329 -10.66 3.46 24.28
N ASP A 330 -9.74 3.40 23.32
CA ASP A 330 -9.17 4.56 22.65
C ASP A 330 -9.22 4.40 21.14
N ILE A 331 -8.84 5.45 20.41
CA ILE A 331 -8.87 5.47 18.95
C ILE A 331 -7.67 4.76 18.29
N ASN A 332 -6.62 4.47 19.05
CA ASN A 332 -5.42 3.80 18.56
C ASN A 332 -5.55 2.27 18.59
N THR A 333 -6.59 1.76 19.25
CA THR A 333 -6.89 0.34 19.36
C THR A 333 -8.19 -0.01 18.64
N ILE A 334 -8.26 -1.22 18.11
CA ILE A 334 -9.46 -1.79 17.48
C ILE A 334 -9.73 -3.20 18.01
N ALA A 335 -10.92 -3.74 17.74
CA ALA A 335 -11.16 -5.15 17.98
C ALA A 335 -10.50 -6.00 16.87
N ASP A 336 -10.56 -7.32 17.02
CA ASP A 336 -10.14 -8.22 15.96
C ASP A 336 -10.87 -7.88 14.65
N PRO A 337 -10.17 -7.69 13.51
CA PRO A 337 -10.75 -7.39 12.21
C PRO A 337 -11.87 -8.36 11.77
N ARG A 338 -11.90 -9.60 12.29
CA ARG A 338 -13.00 -10.56 12.05
C ARG A 338 -14.31 -10.19 12.75
N GLU A 339 -14.27 -9.29 13.72
CA GLU A 339 -15.45 -8.73 14.41
C GLU A 339 -16.08 -7.53 13.66
N TYR A 340 -15.69 -7.26 12.41
CA TYR A 340 -16.19 -6.11 11.64
C TYR A 340 -17.06 -6.54 10.46
N LEU A 341 -18.11 -5.76 10.20
CA LEU A 341 -18.77 -5.72 8.89
C LEU A 341 -18.09 -4.67 8.04
N TYR A 342 -17.52 -5.09 6.92
CA TYR A 342 -16.94 -4.21 5.92
C TYR A 342 -18.00 -3.86 4.89
N ILE A 343 -18.14 -2.56 4.61
CA ILE A 343 -19.15 -2.02 3.71
C ILE A 343 -18.43 -1.28 2.59
N GLU A 344 -18.60 -1.77 1.37
CA GLU A 344 -18.18 -1.09 0.16
C GLU A 344 -19.35 -0.32 -0.44
N ALA A 345 -19.14 0.96 -0.70
CA ALA A 345 -20.16 1.83 -1.26
C ALA A 345 -19.53 2.85 -2.23
N THR A 346 -20.39 3.50 -3.00
CA THR A 346 -20.04 4.68 -3.79
C THR A 346 -21.02 5.80 -3.50
N SER A 347 -20.55 7.04 -3.52
CA SER A 347 -21.35 8.25 -3.41
C SER A 347 -20.55 9.46 -3.89
N GLU A 348 -21.25 10.53 -4.24
CA GLU A 348 -20.69 11.86 -4.43
C GLU A 348 -21.15 12.77 -3.29
N GLN A 349 -20.22 13.20 -2.44
CA GLN A 349 -20.51 14.09 -1.33
C GLN A 349 -20.27 15.54 -1.73
N GLU A 350 -21.26 16.39 -1.45
CA GLU A 350 -21.17 17.84 -1.58
C GLU A 350 -21.54 18.44 -0.23
N GLY A 351 -20.57 19.05 0.46
CA GLY A 351 -20.81 19.63 1.79
C GLY A 351 -21.30 18.64 2.85
N ALA A 352 -21.06 17.34 2.65
CA ALA A 352 -21.60 16.28 3.47
C ALA A 352 -20.59 15.16 3.74
N THR A 353 -20.90 14.33 4.72
CA THR A 353 -20.13 13.16 5.14
C THR A 353 -21.05 11.96 5.31
N LEU A 354 -20.51 10.74 5.17
CA LEU A 354 -21.27 9.49 5.29
C LEU A 354 -20.77 8.62 6.46
N ALA A 355 -21.70 7.96 7.12
CA ALA A 355 -21.45 6.83 8.02
C ALA A 355 -22.53 5.77 7.85
N PHE A 356 -22.29 4.58 8.40
CA PHE A 356 -23.21 3.45 8.28
C PHE A 356 -23.51 2.85 9.66
N ASP A 357 -24.78 2.57 9.91
CA ASP A 357 -25.24 1.85 11.10
C ASP A 357 -25.68 0.44 10.73
N VAL A 358 -25.24 -0.55 11.50
CA VAL A 358 -25.58 -1.96 11.28
C VAL A 358 -26.57 -2.42 12.35
N LYS A 359 -27.70 -2.98 11.93
CA LYS A 359 -28.63 -3.68 12.82
C LYS A 359 -28.35 -5.18 12.78
N VAL A 360 -28.18 -5.78 13.94
CA VAL A 360 -27.98 -7.22 14.12
C VAL A 360 -29.17 -7.81 14.87
N ALA A 361 -29.65 -8.96 14.43
CA ALA A 361 -30.76 -9.68 15.01
C ALA A 361 -30.49 -10.01 16.50
N GLY A 362 -31.50 -9.81 17.34
CA GLY A 362 -31.40 -10.03 18.79
C GLY A 362 -30.57 -9.00 19.55
N GLN A 363 -29.94 -8.04 18.89
CA GLN A 363 -29.22 -6.93 19.55
C GLN A 363 -30.14 -5.70 19.67
N PRO A 364 -30.25 -5.07 20.85
CA PRO A 364 -31.11 -3.90 21.02
C PRO A 364 -30.56 -2.67 20.29
N GLN A 365 -29.24 -2.49 20.31
CA GLN A 365 -28.54 -1.36 19.71
C GLN A 365 -28.15 -1.57 18.25
N THR A 366 -27.80 -0.47 17.57
CA THR A 366 -27.15 -0.45 16.25
C THR A 366 -25.66 -0.17 16.41
N PHE A 367 -24.86 -0.65 15.46
CA PHE A 367 -23.41 -0.52 15.48
C PHE A 367 -22.95 0.44 14.38
N ALA A 368 -22.40 1.58 14.79
CA ALA A 368 -22.05 2.67 13.89
C ALA A 368 -20.58 2.58 13.42
N SER A 369 -20.34 2.78 12.12
CA SER A 369 -19.00 2.78 11.54
C SER A 369 -18.14 3.96 11.98
N ASP A 370 -18.76 5.10 12.33
CA ASP A 370 -18.08 6.30 12.84
C ASP A 370 -17.95 6.30 14.37
N MET A 371 -18.43 5.25 15.06
CA MET A 371 -18.45 5.16 16.53
C MET A 371 -19.10 6.38 17.22
N GLY A 372 -19.97 7.10 16.52
CA GLY A 372 -20.60 8.33 17.03
C GLY A 372 -19.71 9.59 16.93
N GLU A 373 -18.52 9.49 16.35
CA GLU A 373 -17.54 10.58 16.25
C GLU A 373 -17.53 11.17 14.82
N PRO A 374 -17.98 12.43 14.62
CA PRO A 374 -18.08 13.05 13.29
C PRO A 374 -16.80 13.05 12.45
N ARG A 375 -15.61 13.15 13.06
CA ARG A 375 -14.33 13.15 12.30
C ARG A 375 -13.98 11.80 11.68
N LEU A 376 -14.69 10.72 12.06
CA LEU A 376 -14.49 9.37 11.51
C LEU A 376 -15.40 9.08 10.32
N ARG A 377 -16.28 10.01 9.97
CA ARG A 377 -17.15 9.88 8.81
C ARG A 377 -16.36 9.98 7.51
N ILE A 378 -16.92 9.41 6.46
CA ILE A 378 -16.35 9.40 5.13
C ILE A 378 -16.62 10.76 4.48
N ASP A 379 -15.53 11.51 4.26
CA ASP A 379 -15.51 12.83 3.62
C ASP A 379 -14.74 12.77 2.30
N ARG A 380 -15.16 11.86 1.40
CA ARG A 380 -14.61 11.71 0.03
C ARG A 380 -15.59 11.03 -0.92
N SER A 381 -15.60 11.46 -2.17
CA SER A 381 -16.40 10.91 -3.26
C SER A 381 -15.76 9.69 -3.94
N GLY A 382 -16.58 8.97 -4.70
CA GLY A 382 -16.19 7.78 -5.45
C GLY A 382 -16.44 6.50 -4.67
N TYR A 383 -15.79 5.41 -5.08
CA TYR A 383 -15.84 4.15 -4.36
C TYR A 383 -15.01 4.24 -3.07
N PHE A 384 -15.59 3.83 -1.96
CA PHE A 384 -14.93 3.77 -0.66
C PHE A 384 -15.36 2.54 0.13
N ARG A 385 -14.52 2.16 1.09
CA ARG A 385 -14.81 1.13 2.09
C ARG A 385 -14.76 1.71 3.50
N THR A 386 -15.59 1.15 4.37
CA THR A 386 -15.65 1.42 5.81
C THR A 386 -15.86 0.11 6.56
N ALA A 387 -15.62 0.10 7.86
CA ALA A 387 -15.86 -1.04 8.73
C ALA A 387 -16.65 -0.62 9.98
N ALA A 388 -17.71 -1.37 10.29
CA ALA A 388 -18.50 -1.22 11.51
C ALA A 388 -18.22 -2.40 12.45
N ARG A 389 -17.77 -2.11 13.66
CA ARG A 389 -17.50 -3.15 14.67
C ARG A 389 -18.81 -3.78 15.13
N LEU A 390 -18.88 -5.10 15.07
CA LEU A 390 -19.98 -5.90 15.58
C LEU A 390 -19.60 -6.58 16.90
N PRO A 391 -20.58 -7.13 17.64
CA PRO A 391 -20.30 -8.04 18.74
C PRO A 391 -19.51 -9.28 18.27
N ARG A 392 -18.82 -9.90 19.22
CA ARG A 392 -18.11 -11.17 18.98
C ARG A 392 -19.03 -12.24 18.43
N ASN A 393 -18.49 -13.03 17.51
CA ASN A 393 -19.14 -14.22 16.95
C ASN A 393 -20.50 -13.94 16.28
N VAL A 394 -20.72 -12.73 15.75
CA VAL A 394 -21.90 -12.45 14.93
C VAL A 394 -21.86 -13.29 13.65
N SER A 395 -22.90 -14.10 13.46
CA SER A 395 -23.12 -14.80 12.20
C SER A 395 -23.45 -13.81 11.09
N PRO A 396 -22.90 -13.96 9.87
CA PRO A 396 -23.29 -13.14 8.72
C PRO A 396 -24.81 -13.09 8.48
N ALA A 397 -25.52 -14.18 8.75
CA ALA A 397 -26.98 -14.27 8.60
C ALA A 397 -27.77 -13.45 9.65
N ALA A 398 -27.13 -13.02 10.74
CA ALA A 398 -27.75 -12.20 11.78
C ALA A 398 -27.72 -10.69 11.45
N VAL A 399 -26.99 -10.27 10.41
CA VAL A 399 -27.02 -8.87 9.96
C VAL A 399 -28.35 -8.60 9.25
N GLU A 400 -29.18 -7.70 9.79
CA GLU A 400 -30.51 -7.44 9.25
C GLU A 400 -30.48 -6.29 8.24
N THR A 401 -29.86 -5.17 8.60
CA THR A 401 -29.83 -3.97 7.78
C THR A 401 -28.53 -3.20 7.94
N ILE A 402 -28.18 -2.47 6.87
CA ILE A 402 -27.13 -1.46 6.82
C ILE A 402 -27.83 -0.13 6.53
N THR A 403 -27.69 0.85 7.40
CA THR A 403 -28.33 2.17 7.24
C THR A 403 -27.26 3.23 6.98
N ALA A 404 -27.27 3.81 5.79
CA ALA A 404 -26.41 4.97 5.50
C ALA A 404 -27.00 6.22 6.15
N ARG A 405 -26.14 7.02 6.78
CA ARG A 405 -26.45 8.33 7.35
C ARG A 405 -25.67 9.42 6.63
N CYS A 406 -26.37 10.37 6.03
CA CYS A 406 -25.75 11.56 5.46
C CYS A 406 -25.77 12.70 6.49
N ALA A 407 -24.63 13.34 6.73
CA ALA A 407 -24.50 14.43 7.68
C ALA A 407 -23.79 15.63 7.05
N ALA A 408 -24.12 16.84 7.48
CA ALA A 408 -23.40 18.04 7.07
C ALA A 408 -21.91 17.93 7.42
N SER A 409 -21.03 18.28 6.49
CA SER A 409 -19.62 18.46 6.82
C SER A 409 -19.38 19.83 7.46
N SER A 410 -18.22 20.02 8.09
CA SER A 410 -17.80 21.32 8.62
C SER A 410 -17.39 22.31 7.52
N LYS A 411 -17.23 21.85 6.28
CA LYS A 411 -16.82 22.68 5.15
C LYS A 411 -18.02 23.50 4.64
N PRO A 412 -17.83 24.79 4.31
CA PRO A 412 -18.85 25.58 3.64
C PRO A 412 -19.23 24.95 2.29
N ALA A 413 -20.53 24.83 2.03
CA ALA A 413 -21.06 24.34 0.76
C ALA A 413 -22.47 24.88 0.56
N GLY A 414 -22.86 25.07 -0.71
CA GLY A 414 -24.21 25.51 -1.08
C GLY A 414 -25.23 24.42 -0.82
N GLU A 415 -24.96 23.20 -1.30
CA GLU A 415 -25.73 22.00 -0.96
C GLU A 415 -25.00 21.14 0.08
N ARG A 416 -25.77 20.34 0.84
CA ARG A 416 -25.25 19.37 1.81
C ARG A 416 -25.89 18.01 1.54
N ARG A 417 -25.32 17.28 0.59
CA ARG A 417 -25.92 16.04 0.06
C ARG A 417 -24.89 14.94 -0.19
N CYS A 418 -25.38 13.72 -0.10
CA CYS A 418 -24.71 12.49 -0.50
C CYS A 418 -25.47 11.94 -1.71
N LYS A 419 -24.97 12.23 -2.92
CA LYS A 419 -25.58 11.90 -4.21
C LYS A 419 -25.09 10.53 -4.69
N HIS A 420 -25.84 9.91 -5.61
CA HIS A 420 -25.50 8.63 -6.25
C HIS A 420 -25.09 7.52 -5.27
N LEU A 421 -25.67 7.52 -4.06
CA LEU A 421 -25.33 6.59 -3.01
C LEU A 421 -25.79 5.17 -3.38
N LYS A 422 -24.84 4.23 -3.33
CA LYS A 422 -25.08 2.80 -3.51
C LYS A 422 -24.16 2.00 -2.58
N VAL A 423 -24.74 1.04 -1.85
CA VAL A 423 -23.95 -0.03 -1.22
C VAL A 423 -23.72 -1.13 -2.26
N VAL A 424 -22.45 -1.42 -2.52
CA VAL A 424 -22.01 -2.31 -3.60
C VAL A 424 -21.75 -3.71 -3.06
N ARG A 425 -21.11 -3.80 -1.88
CA ARG A 425 -20.76 -5.07 -1.24
C ARG A 425 -20.78 -4.89 0.28
N ALA A 426 -21.15 -5.96 0.98
CA ALA A 426 -20.96 -6.09 2.41
C ALA A 426 -20.29 -7.44 2.67
N LEU A 427 -19.27 -7.48 3.52
CA LEU A 427 -18.54 -8.70 3.82
C LEU A 427 -18.08 -8.77 5.27
N MET A 428 -17.87 -9.98 5.77
CA MET A 428 -17.19 -10.27 7.03
C MET A 428 -16.00 -11.20 6.74
N LEU A 429 -14.95 -11.12 7.54
CA LEU A 429 -13.82 -12.04 7.44
C LEU A 429 -14.14 -13.34 8.21
N ASP A 430 -13.79 -14.49 7.65
CA ASP A 430 -13.87 -15.76 8.38
C ASP A 430 -12.65 -15.96 9.29
N GLN A 431 -12.57 -17.14 9.93
CA GLN A 431 -11.50 -17.47 10.86
C GLN A 431 -10.10 -17.44 10.24
N ASN A 432 -10.00 -17.62 8.92
CA ASN A 432 -8.76 -17.60 8.15
C ASN A 432 -8.57 -16.25 7.42
N TYR A 433 -9.30 -15.21 7.82
CA TYR A 433 -9.29 -13.88 7.20
C TYR A 433 -9.77 -13.85 5.75
N VAL A 434 -10.49 -14.89 5.29
CA VAL A 434 -11.06 -14.92 3.94
C VAL A 434 -12.40 -14.16 3.95
N PRO A 435 -12.61 -13.19 3.05
CA PRO A 435 -13.85 -12.43 3.00
C PRO A 435 -15.02 -13.30 2.57
N ARG A 436 -16.13 -13.20 3.31
CA ARG A 436 -17.42 -13.82 3.01
C ARG A 436 -18.41 -12.71 2.71
N THR A 437 -18.85 -12.64 1.46
CA THR A 437 -19.82 -11.63 1.02
C THR A 437 -21.21 -11.98 1.55
N LEU A 438 -21.90 -10.98 2.08
CA LEU A 438 -23.28 -11.08 2.52
C LEU A 438 -24.21 -10.75 1.33
N PRO A 439 -25.35 -11.46 1.20
CA PRO A 439 -26.24 -11.25 0.07
C PRO A 439 -27.01 -9.95 0.27
N LEU A 440 -26.67 -8.91 -0.50
CA LEU A 440 -27.37 -7.62 -0.48
C LEU A 440 -28.55 -7.65 -1.44
N GLN A 441 -29.71 -7.12 -1.00
CA GLN A 441 -30.78 -6.86 -1.95
C GLN A 441 -30.36 -5.71 -2.89
N THR A 442 -30.54 -5.92 -4.19
CA THR A 442 -30.32 -4.85 -5.16
C THR A 442 -31.30 -3.71 -4.90
N GLN A 443 -30.79 -2.50 -4.81
CA GLN A 443 -31.59 -1.28 -4.62
C GLN A 443 -31.12 -0.21 -5.60
N PRO A 444 -32.03 0.68 -6.06
CA PRO A 444 -31.65 1.81 -6.89
C PRO A 444 -30.71 2.74 -6.13
N GLU A 445 -29.90 3.49 -6.89
CA GLU A 445 -29.13 4.60 -6.33
C GLU A 445 -30.04 5.58 -5.59
N SER A 446 -29.50 6.26 -4.59
CA SER A 446 -30.24 7.21 -3.77
C SER A 446 -29.47 8.51 -3.60
N SER A 447 -30.18 9.62 -3.40
CA SER A 447 -29.59 10.89 -2.99
C SER A 447 -30.15 11.28 -1.64
N LEU A 448 -29.28 11.58 -0.69
CA LEU A 448 -29.64 11.97 0.68
C LEU A 448 -29.22 13.41 0.94
N ALA A 449 -30.11 14.21 1.52
CA ALA A 449 -29.73 15.46 2.17
C ALA A 449 -29.10 15.18 3.56
N ALA A 450 -28.34 16.15 4.07
CA ALA A 450 -27.83 16.08 5.43
C ALA A 450 -28.98 15.91 6.45
N GLY A 451 -28.87 14.91 7.31
CA GLY A 451 -29.90 14.49 8.27
C GLY A 451 -30.76 13.32 7.77
N GLU A 452 -30.71 12.98 6.49
CA GLU A 452 -31.45 11.85 5.93
C GLU A 452 -30.67 10.54 6.02
N THR A 453 -31.41 9.43 5.97
CA THR A 453 -30.87 8.07 6.01
C THR A 453 -31.45 7.19 4.91
N LYS A 454 -30.72 6.14 4.55
CA LYS A 454 -31.17 5.09 3.62
C LYS A 454 -30.90 3.72 4.20
N VAL A 455 -31.93 2.88 4.27
CA VAL A 455 -31.82 1.50 4.75
C VAL A 455 -31.58 0.54 3.58
N PHE A 456 -30.49 -0.19 3.64
CA PHE A 456 -30.15 -1.32 2.78
C PHE A 456 -30.43 -2.63 3.53
N ARG A 457 -31.27 -3.49 2.96
CA ARG A 457 -31.64 -4.78 3.56
C ARG A 457 -30.78 -5.89 2.97
N LEU A 458 -30.40 -6.85 3.80
CA LEU A 458 -29.82 -8.08 3.31
C LEU A 458 -30.91 -9.01 2.78
N ALA A 459 -30.60 -9.76 1.73
CA ALA A 459 -31.46 -10.85 1.28
C ALA A 459 -31.43 -11.94 2.35
N ARG A 460 -32.60 -12.46 2.70
CA ARG A 460 -32.65 -13.65 3.56
C ARG A 460 -32.10 -14.83 2.74
N PRO A 461 -31.24 -15.67 3.34
CA PRO A 461 -30.72 -16.87 2.68
C PRO A 461 -31.85 -17.80 2.22
#